data_AF-A0A327ZIS5-F1
#
_entry.id   AF-A0A327ZIS5-F1
#
_cell.length_a   1.000
_cell.length_b   1.000
_cell.length_c   1.000
_cell.angle_alpha   90.00
_cell.angle_beta   90.00
_cell.angle_gamma   90.00
#
_symmetry.space_group_name_H-M   'P 1'
#
loop_
_entity.id
_entity.type
_entity.pdbx_description
1 polymer ?
#
loop_
_entity_poly.entity_id
_entity_poly.type
_entity_poly.pdbx_seq_one_letter_code
_entity_poly.pdbx_strand_id
1 'polypeptide(L)'
;MNPGRLAAVLGIAGIAVHLALAGEHAGHAPAVLAGLAVLALVCLPCGFQLWKRPSDRAAWMSLLALSVLMTLLHLGMRPQGAMLFTVLAIPVAQLLLGAVFFARPVTR
;
A
#
# COMPACT_ATOMS: atom_id res chain seq x y z
N MET A 1 16.41 10.21 0.24
CA MET A 1 15.25 9.90 -0.63
C MET A 1 14.00 10.55 -0.03
N ASN A 2 13.14 11.20 -0.84
CA ASN A 2 11.93 11.89 -0.33
C ASN A 2 10.91 10.86 0.21
N PRO A 3 10.26 11.08 1.38
CA PRO A 3 9.28 10.15 1.95
C PRO A 3 8.15 9.78 0.99
N GLY A 4 7.67 10.70 0.13
CA GLY A 4 6.62 10.39 -0.84
C GLY A 4 7.08 9.43 -1.94
N ARG A 5 8.34 9.56 -2.37
CA ARG A 5 8.94 8.61 -3.33
C ARG A 5 9.23 7.26 -2.70
N LEU A 6 9.64 7.24 -1.43
CA LEU A 6 9.83 5.98 -0.69
C LEU A 6 8.49 5.25 -0.49
N ALA A 7 7.44 5.99 -0.12
CA ALA A 7 6.08 5.46 -0.01
C ALA A 7 5.56 4.89 -1.34
N ALA A 8 5.83 5.57 -2.46
CA ALA A 8 5.50 5.08 -3.79
C ALA A 8 6.23 3.77 -4.14
N VAL A 9 7.53 3.67 -3.85
CA VAL A 9 8.31 2.44 -4.09
C VAL A 9 7.80 1.29 -3.25
N LEU A 10 7.50 1.53 -1.96
CA LEU A 10 6.89 0.53 -1.08
C LEU A 10 5.53 0.07 -1.60
N GLY A 11 4.71 1.00 -2.12
CA GLY A 11 3.43 0.67 -2.75
C GLY A 11 3.59 -0.23 -3.97
N ILE A 12 4.56 0.05 -4.85
CA ILE A 12 4.86 -0.78 -6.03
C ILE A 12 5.34 -2.17 -5.62
N ALA A 13 6.25 -2.25 -4.64
CA ALA A 13 6.73 -3.53 -4.11
C ALA A 13 5.58 -4.37 -3.53
N GLY A 14 4.68 -3.75 -2.76
CA GLY A 14 3.49 -4.42 -2.23
C GLY A 14 2.54 -4.93 -3.32
N ILE A 15 2.34 -4.18 -4.41
CA ILE A 15 1.55 -4.63 -5.56
C ILE A 15 2.22 -5.83 -6.24
N ALA A 16 3.54 -5.78 -6.46
CA ALA A 16 4.28 -6.88 -7.08
C ALA A 16 4.16 -8.19 -6.27
N VAL A 17 4.24 -8.12 -4.94
CA VAL A 17 4.05 -9.28 -4.06
C VAL A 17 2.64 -9.84 -4.19
N HIS A 18 1.61 -8.99 -4.18
CA HIS A 18 0.22 -9.44 -4.36
C HIS A 18 0.00 -10.11 -5.72
N LEU A 19 0.56 -9.55 -6.79
CA LEU A 19 0.45 -10.13 -8.13
C LEU A 19 1.19 -11.47 -8.26
N ALA A 20 2.38 -11.59 -7.65
CA ALA A 20 3.11 -12.85 -7.63
C ALA A 20 2.31 -13.94 -6.90
N LEU A 21 1.79 -13.64 -5.71
CA LEU A 21 0.95 -14.57 -4.95
C LEU A 21 -0.36 -14.89 -5.67
N ALA A 22 -0.99 -13.92 -6.34
CA ALA A 22 -2.19 -14.15 -7.13
C ALA A 22 -1.92 -15.08 -8.32
N GLY A 23 -0.77 -14.91 -8.99
CA GLY A 23 -0.33 -15.77 -10.09
C GLY A 23 -0.20 -17.24 -9.69
N GLU A 24 0.30 -17.53 -8.49
CA GLU A 24 0.38 -18.91 -7.97
C GLU A 24 -0.99 -19.55 -7.73
N HIS A 25 -2.02 -18.75 -7.48
CA HIS A 25 -3.39 -19.22 -7.22
C HIS A 25 -4.31 -19.12 -8.45
N ALA A 26 -3.78 -18.71 -9.61
CA ALA A 26 -4.55 -18.43 -10.82
C ALA A 26 -5.33 -19.63 -11.35
N GLY A 27 -4.84 -20.84 -11.13
CA GLY A 27 -5.49 -22.08 -11.56
C GLY A 27 -6.69 -22.52 -10.72
N HIS A 28 -6.88 -21.96 -9.52
CA HIS A 28 -7.85 -22.47 -8.53
C HIS A 28 -8.86 -21.44 -8.03
N ALA A 29 -8.60 -20.14 -8.19
CA ALA A 29 -9.49 -19.08 -7.68
C ALA A 29 -9.53 -17.83 -8.60
N PRO A 30 -10.14 -17.92 -9.79
CA PRO A 30 -10.14 -16.84 -10.79
C PRO A 30 -10.85 -15.57 -10.32
N ALA A 31 -11.91 -15.69 -9.51
CA ALA A 31 -12.63 -14.54 -8.96
C ALA A 31 -11.79 -13.74 -7.95
N VAL A 32 -10.97 -14.42 -7.13
CA VAL A 32 -10.05 -13.78 -6.19
C VAL A 32 -8.96 -13.03 -6.94
N LEU A 33 -8.48 -13.61 -8.05
CA LEU A 33 -7.48 -12.98 -8.90
C LEU A 33 -7.98 -11.71 -9.57
N ALA A 34 -9.22 -11.71 -10.07
CA ALA A 34 -9.87 -10.52 -10.62
C ALA A 34 -10.00 -9.43 -9.54
N GLY A 35 -10.40 -9.79 -8.32
CA GLY A 35 -10.46 -8.87 -7.18
C GLY A 35 -9.11 -8.24 -6.86
N LEU A 36 -8.05 -9.04 -6.78
CA LEU A 36 -6.68 -8.57 -6.54
C LEU A 36 -6.15 -7.68 -7.68
N ALA A 37 -6.46 -8.01 -8.94
CA ALA A 37 -6.09 -7.20 -10.08
C ALA A 37 -6.77 -5.83 -10.05
N VAL A 38 -8.08 -5.77 -9.76
CA VAL A 38 -8.82 -4.51 -9.60
C VAL A 38 -8.23 -3.69 -8.45
N LEU A 39 -7.93 -4.33 -7.32
CA LEU A 39 -7.34 -3.66 -6.16
C LEU A 39 -5.96 -3.07 -6.48
N ALA A 40 -5.11 -3.83 -7.18
CA ALA A 40 -3.81 -3.37 -7.66
C ALA A 40 -3.93 -2.17 -8.61
N LEU A 41 -4.93 -2.18 -9.52
CA LEU A 41 -5.21 -1.07 -10.42
C LEU A 41 -5.67 0.20 -9.68
N VAL A 42 -6.41 0.06 -8.58
CA VAL A 42 -6.82 1.20 -7.73
C VAL A 42 -5.62 1.78 -6.96
N CYS A 43 -4.64 0.97 -6.58
CA CYS A 43 -3.45 1.42 -5.84
C CYS A 43 -2.39 2.10 -6.72
N LEU A 44 -2.32 1.76 -8.02
CA LEU A 44 -1.36 2.32 -8.98
C LEU A 44 -1.41 3.87 -9.10
N PRO A 45 -2.59 4.50 -9.27
CA PRO A 45 -2.72 5.96 -9.34
C PRO A 45 -2.13 6.68 -8.10
N CYS A 46 -2.32 6.12 -6.90
CA CYS A 46 -1.84 6.72 -5.66
C CYS A 46 -0.31 6.74 -5.61
N GLY A 47 0.33 5.59 -5.89
CA GLY A 47 1.79 5.50 -5.96
C GLY A 47 2.39 6.40 -7.05
N PHE A 48 1.75 6.45 -8.21
CA PHE A 48 2.18 7.29 -9.33
C PHE A 48 2.05 8.80 -9.04
N GLN A 49 0.95 9.22 -8.42
CA GLN A 49 0.76 10.62 -8.01
C GLN A 49 1.79 11.03 -6.95
N LEU A 50 2.04 10.20 -5.93
CA LEU A 50 3.07 10.45 -4.92
C LEU A 50 4.49 10.45 -5.50
N TRP A 51 4.76 9.64 -6.54
CA TRP A 51 6.04 9.67 -7.23
C TRP A 51 6.27 10.99 -7.98
N LYS A 52 5.25 11.46 -8.71
CA LYS A 52 5.30 12.72 -9.46
C LYS A 52 5.24 13.95 -8.56
N ARG A 53 4.39 13.92 -7.53
CA ARG A 53 4.08 15.04 -6.62
C ARG A 53 4.18 14.56 -5.17
N PRO A 54 5.40 14.36 -4.63
CA PRO A 54 5.60 13.77 -3.31
C PRO A 54 5.14 14.65 -2.14
N SER A 55 4.81 15.92 -2.40
CA SER A 55 4.25 16.87 -1.44
C SER A 55 2.74 17.02 -1.51
N ASP A 56 2.05 16.27 -2.38
CA ASP A 56 0.60 16.36 -2.55
C ASP A 56 -0.13 15.71 -1.36
N ARG A 57 -0.79 16.56 -0.55
CA ARG A 57 -1.53 16.11 0.64
C ARG A 57 -2.71 15.21 0.30
N ALA A 58 -3.40 15.44 -0.83
CA ALA A 58 -4.54 14.60 -1.21
C ALA A 58 -4.06 13.18 -1.55
N ALA A 59 -2.95 13.06 -2.28
CA ALA A 59 -2.33 11.77 -2.59
C ALA A 59 -1.89 11.03 -1.32
N TRP A 60 -1.34 11.75 -0.32
CA TRP A 60 -1.01 11.18 0.99
C TRP A 60 -2.25 10.69 1.75
N MET A 61 -3.33 11.47 1.77
CA MET A 61 -4.58 11.06 2.44
C MET A 61 -5.18 9.81 1.80
N SER A 62 -5.22 9.74 0.46
CA SER A 62 -5.68 8.55 -0.26
C SER A 62 -4.80 7.33 0.01
N LEU A 63 -3.48 7.51 0.03
CA LEU A 63 -2.54 6.43 0.39
C LEU A 63 -2.84 5.89 1.78
N LEU A 64 -2.92 6.77 2.79
CA LEU A 64 -3.14 6.36 4.19
C LEU A 64 -4.51 5.71 4.37
N ALA A 65 -5.55 6.22 3.72
CA ALA A 65 -6.88 5.61 3.74
C ALA A 65 -6.84 4.18 3.18
N LEU A 66 -6.14 3.96 2.06
CA LEU A 66 -5.94 2.63 1.49
C LEU A 66 -5.10 1.74 2.40
N SER A 67 -4.02 2.25 3.00
CA SER A 67 -3.19 1.47 3.95
C SER A 67 -4.00 1.00 5.16
N VAL A 68 -4.89 1.85 5.69
CA VAL A 68 -5.82 1.48 6.78
C VAL A 68 -6.81 0.41 6.31
N LEU A 69 -7.44 0.60 5.16
CA LEU A 69 -8.37 -0.39 4.60
C LEU A 69 -7.70 -1.75 4.40
N MET A 70 -6.50 -1.79 3.81
CA MET A 70 -5.74 -3.03 3.61
C MET A 70 -5.36 -3.69 4.93
N THR A 71 -4.99 -2.90 5.94
CA THR A 71 -4.71 -3.41 7.28
C THR A 71 -5.94 -4.10 7.86
N LEU A 72 -7.13 -3.49 7.75
CA LEU A 72 -8.38 -4.08 8.23
C LEU A 72 -8.73 -5.37 7.48
N LEU A 73 -8.55 -5.40 6.15
CA LEU A 73 -8.77 -6.60 5.34
C LEU A 73 -7.83 -7.74 5.76
N HIS A 74 -6.53 -7.46 5.92
CA HIS A 74 -5.57 -8.45 6.38
C HIS A 74 -5.90 -8.96 7.79
N LEU A 75 -6.21 -8.08 8.74
CA LEU A 75 -6.57 -8.50 10.10
C LEU A 75 -7.86 -9.32 10.13
N GLY A 76 -8.83 -9.02 9.27
CA GLY A 76 -10.06 -9.80 9.10
C GLY A 76 -9.80 -11.25 8.69
N MET A 77 -8.71 -11.51 7.97
CA MET A 77 -8.27 -12.87 7.61
C MET A 77 -7.56 -13.62 8.74
N ARG A 78 -7.40 -13.00 9.91
CA ARG A 78 -6.76 -13.59 11.11
C ARG A 78 -5.38 -14.22 10.84
N PRO A 79 -4.43 -13.48 10.25
CA PRO A 79 -3.08 -13.98 10.00
C PRO A 79 -2.34 -14.22 11.31
N GLN A 80 -1.47 -15.22 11.34
CA GLN A 80 -0.78 -15.68 12.55
C GLN A 80 0.72 -15.89 12.33
N GLY A 81 1.51 -15.73 13.40
CA GLY A 81 2.96 -15.89 13.36
C GLY A 81 3.65 -14.94 12.38
N ALA A 82 4.61 -15.46 11.60
CA ALA A 82 5.37 -14.68 10.61
C ALA A 82 4.48 -13.95 9.59
N MET A 83 3.33 -14.53 9.24
CA MET A 83 2.40 -13.95 8.27
C MET A 83 1.84 -12.61 8.74
N LEU A 84 1.54 -12.48 10.04
CA LEU A 84 1.03 -11.23 10.63
C LEU A 84 2.05 -10.10 10.46
N PHE A 85 3.33 -10.37 10.73
CA PHE A 85 4.39 -9.38 10.56
C PHE A 85 4.55 -8.98 9.09
N THR A 86 4.51 -9.94 8.17
CA THR A 86 4.67 -9.68 6.73
C THR A 86 3.55 -8.81 6.17
N VAL A 87 2.29 -9.09 6.50
CA VAL A 87 1.14 -8.33 5.97
C VAL A 87 1.02 -6.93 6.57
N LEU A 88 1.58 -6.70 7.77
CA LEU A 88 1.56 -5.39 8.43
C LEU A 88 2.79 -4.53 8.15
N ALA A 89 3.89 -5.10 7.66
CA ALA A 89 5.15 -4.39 7.44
C ALA A 89 4.99 -3.15 6.52
N ILE A 90 4.34 -3.32 5.36
CA ILE A 90 4.15 -2.23 4.39
C ILE A 90 3.16 -1.18 4.90
N PRO A 91 1.95 -1.53 5.38
CA PRO A 91 1.02 -0.54 5.93
C PRO A 91 1.62 0.27 7.09
N VAL A 92 2.34 -0.38 8.01
CA VAL A 92 3.01 0.31 9.13
C VAL A 92 4.07 1.27 8.61
N ALA A 93 4.90 0.84 7.65
CA ALA A 93 5.89 1.73 7.04
C ALA A 93 5.25 2.94 6.33
N GLN A 94 4.12 2.75 5.63
CA GLN A 94 3.38 3.83 4.98
C GLN A 94 2.77 4.80 6.00
N LEU A 95 2.22 4.30 7.12
CA LEU A 95 1.71 5.13 8.21
C LEU A 95 2.82 5.97 8.85
N LEU A 96 3.99 5.37 9.12
CA LEU A 96 5.15 6.08 9.66
C LEU A 96 5.65 7.17 8.70
N LEU A 97 5.73 6.85 7.40
CA LEU A 97 6.14 7.84 6.38
C LEU A 97 5.12 8.97 6.25
N GLY A 98 3.83 8.68 6.36
CA GLY A 98 2.77 9.69 6.42
C GLY A 98 2.90 10.57 7.65
N ALA A 99 3.13 9.99 8.83
CA ALA A 99 3.34 10.74 10.07
C ALA A 99 4.54 11.70 9.94
N VAL A 100 5.67 11.23 9.39
CA VAL A 100 6.84 12.07 9.12
C VAL A 100 6.51 13.18 8.12
N PHE A 101 5.73 12.89 7.08
CA PHE A 101 5.31 13.90 6.11
C PHE A 101 4.46 15.01 6.74
N PHE A 102 3.47 14.65 7.56
CA PHE A 102 2.56 15.62 8.19
C PHE A 102 3.19 16.35 9.40
N ALA A 103 4.18 15.75 10.05
CA ALA A 103 4.91 16.38 11.14
C ALA A 103 5.92 17.45 10.67
N ARG A 104 6.24 17.50 9.36
CA ARG A 104 7.14 18.53 8.83
C ARG A 104 6.46 19.90 8.86
N PRO A 105 7.10 20.93 9.45
CA PRO A 105 6.55 22.28 9.47
C PRO A 105 6.41 22.79 8.05
N VAL A 106 5.23 23.34 7.71
CA VAL A 106 5.03 24.06 6.46
C VAL A 106 5.78 25.38 6.59
N THR A 107 7.00 25.45 6.06
CA THR A 107 7.65 26.73 5.81
C THR A 107 6.79 27.46 4.78
N ARG A 108 6.01 28.44 5.26
CA ARG A 108 5.30 29.40 4.42
C ARG A 108 6.29 30.26 3.66
#